data_AF-A0A0S3S025-F1
#
_entry.id   AF-A0A0S3S025-F1
#
_cell.length_a   1.000
_cell.length_b   1.000
_cell.length_c   1.000
_cell.angle_alpha   90.00
_cell.angle_beta   90.00
_cell.angle_gamma   90.00
#
_symmetry.space_group_name_H-M   'P 1'
#
loop_
_entity.id
_entity.type
_entity.pdbx_description
1 polymer ?
#
loop_
_entity_poly.entity_id
_entity_poly.type
_entity_poly.pdbx_seq_one_letter_code
_entity_poly.pdbx_strand_id
1 'polypeptide(L)' 'MTGDKKRFISFEKKKQGFVTYGDNNKGRIIGTGDIGGGNTLTIKDVLCVEGLKHNLLSISQLCDKGLKVTFESDR' A
#
# COMPACT_ATOMS: atom_id res chain seq x y z
N MET A 1 0.76 -0.87 0.63
CA MET A 1 0.89 -2.14 -0.13
C MET A 1 -0.26 -3.07 0.24
N THR A 2 -0.75 -3.86 -0.71
CA THR A 2 -1.84 -4.83 -0.50
C THR A 2 -1.64 -6.07 -1.37
N GLY A 3 -2.05 -7.24 -0.93
CA GLY A 3 -2.19 -8.43 -1.79
C GLY A 3 -3.58 -8.55 -2.43
N ASP A 4 -4.55 -7.78 -1.94
CA ASP A 4 -5.94 -7.81 -2.39
C ASP A 4 -6.16 -6.85 -3.56
N LYS A 5 -6.32 -7.41 -4.76
CA LYS A 5 -6.60 -6.67 -5.98
C LYS A 5 -7.97 -6.00 -5.99
N LYS A 6 -8.94 -6.48 -5.21
CA LYS A 6 -10.31 -5.95 -5.20
C LYS A 6 -10.41 -4.56 -4.57
N ARG A 7 -9.38 -4.13 -3.84
CA ARG A 7 -9.31 -2.83 -3.18
C ARG A 7 -8.93 -1.68 -4.11
N PHE A 8 -8.48 -1.97 -5.31
CA PHE A 8 -8.02 -0.98 -6.27
C PHE A 8 -9.18 -0.39 -7.06
N ILE A 9 -9.24 0.94 -7.13
CA ILE A 9 -10.13 1.67 -8.04
C ILE A 9 -9.46 1.93 -9.39
N SER A 10 -8.13 1.94 -9.43
CA SER A 10 -7.31 1.91 -10.62
C SER A 10 -6.26 0.81 -10.44
N PHE A 11 -6.01 0.00 -11.46
CA PHE A 11 -4.99 -1.05 -11.36
C PHE A 11 -4.26 -1.22 -12.68
N GLU A 12 -2.95 -1.02 -12.63
CA GLU A 12 -2.04 -1.27 -13.74
C GLU A 12 -1.16 -2.47 -13.41
N LYS A 13 -1.23 -3.49 -14.26
CA LYS A 13 -0.40 -4.69 -14.11
C LYS A 13 1.03 -4.36 -14.51
N LYS A 14 1.95 -4.45 -13.56
CA LYS A 14 3.39 -4.27 -13.75
C LYS A 14 4.12 -5.42 -13.10
N LYS A 15 4.91 -6.17 -13.89
CA LYS A 15 5.87 -7.15 -13.35
C LYS A 15 7.18 -6.41 -13.13
N GLN A 16 7.39 -5.88 -11.93
CA GLN A 16 8.60 -5.12 -11.62
C GLN A 16 9.11 -5.45 -10.23
N GLY A 17 10.28 -6.09 -10.15
CA GLY A 17 11.04 -6.21 -8.91
C GLY A 17 10.34 -6.94 -7.75
N PHE A 18 10.93 -6.76 -6.58
CA PHE A 18 10.51 -7.37 -5.32
C PHE A 18 10.55 -6.34 -4.21
N VAL A 19 9.61 -6.43 -3.28
CA VAL A 19 9.67 -5.72 -2.01
C VAL A 19 10.36 -6.64 -1.00
N THR A 20 11.30 -6.12 -0.23
CA THR A 20 11.85 -6.82 0.94
C THR A 20 11.10 -6.35 2.18
N TYR A 21 10.62 -7.29 2.99
CA TYR A 21 9.90 -7.01 4.22
C TYR A 21 10.86 -6.88 5.42
N GLY A 22 10.33 -6.50 6.58
CA GLY A 22 11.13 -6.36 7.81
C GLY A 22 11.76 -7.67 8.31
N ASP A 23 11.25 -8.82 7.88
CA ASP A 23 11.79 -10.16 8.17
C ASP A 23 12.77 -10.67 7.10
N ASN A 24 13.21 -9.80 6.17
CA ASN A 24 14.05 -10.10 5.00
C ASN A 24 13.41 -11.01 3.94
N ASN A 25 12.17 -11.47 4.11
CA ASN A 25 11.47 -12.16 3.05
C ASN A 25 11.12 -11.19 1.91
N LYS A 26 10.93 -11.73 0.71
CA LYS A 26 10.63 -10.95 -0.48
C LYS A 26 9.27 -11.28 -1.07
N GLY A 27 8.53 -10.24 -1.42
CA GLY A 27 7.27 -10.32 -2.13
C GLY A 27 7.39 -9.80 -3.56
N ARG A 28 6.83 -10.53 -4.52
CA ARG A 28 6.84 -10.13 -5.93
C ARG A 28 5.77 -9.07 -6.19
N ILE A 29 6.15 -7.96 -6.78
CA ILE A 29 5.18 -6.93 -7.20
C ILE A 29 4.48 -7.41 -8.47
N ILE A 30 3.15 -7.28 -8.49
CA ILE A 30 2.31 -7.71 -9.62
C ILE A 30 1.54 -6.57 -10.27
N GLY A 31 1.58 -5.38 -9.68
CA GLY A 31 1.03 -4.15 -10.23
C GLY A 31 1.04 -3.01 -9.24
N THR A 32 0.53 -1.88 -9.69
CA THR A 32 0.34 -0.67 -8.90
C THR A 32 -1.01 -0.05 -9.21
N GLY A 33 -1.49 0.82 -8.33
CA GLY A 33 -2.72 1.55 -8.57
C GLY A 33 -3.20 2.27 -7.31
N ASP A 34 -4.38 2.86 -7.40
CA ASP A 34 -4.93 3.66 -6.31
C ASP A 34 -6.01 2.87 -5.57
N ILE A 35 -6.06 3.07 -4.25
CA ILE A 35 -7.07 2.47 -3.37
C ILE A 35 -7.85 3.58 -2.63
N GLY A 36 -9.09 3.29 -2.25
CA GLY A 36 -9.99 4.25 -1.59
C GLY A 36 -11.00 4.86 -2.57
N GLY A 37 -11.34 6.13 -2.41
CA GLY A 37 -12.26 6.87 -3.28
C GLY A 37 -13.65 7.12 -2.68
N GLY A 38 -14.51 7.82 -3.43
CA GLY A 38 -15.81 8.29 -2.96
C GLY A 38 -15.65 9.31 -1.82
N ASN A 39 -16.20 8.98 -0.64
CA ASN A 39 -16.14 9.82 0.56
C ASN A 39 -14.89 9.53 1.43
N THR A 40 -13.93 8.74 0.94
CA THR A 40 -12.73 8.33 1.70
C THR A 40 -11.44 8.84 1.06
N LEU A 41 -10.36 8.91 1.84
CA LEU A 41 -9.04 9.29 1.36
C LEU A 41 -8.55 8.32 0.28
N THR A 42 -8.16 8.85 -0.88
CA THR A 42 -7.49 8.08 -1.93
C THR A 42 -6.01 7.99 -1.64
N ILE A 43 -5.48 6.78 -1.54
CA ILE A 43 -4.05 6.51 -1.43
C ILE A 43 -3.53 6.12 -2.81
N LYS A 44 -2.68 6.98 -3.37
CA LYS A 44 -2.12 6.80 -4.71
C LYS A 44 -0.92 5.88 -4.74
N ASP A 45 -0.67 5.24 -5.88
CA ASP A 45 0.56 4.47 -6.19
C ASP A 45 0.83 3.29 -5.24
N VAL A 46 -0.23 2.59 -4.84
CA VAL A 46 -0.13 1.44 -3.95
C VAL A 46 0.37 0.22 -4.71
N LEU A 47 1.49 -0.35 -4.23
CA LEU A 47 2.01 -1.61 -4.76
C LEU A 47 1.07 -2.79 -4.40
N CYS A 48 0.73 -3.57 -5.42
CA CYS A 48 0.11 -4.88 -5.25
C CYS A 48 1.19 -5.96 -5.21
N VAL A 49 1.24 -6.74 -4.13
CA VAL A 49 2.30 -7.72 -3.88
C VAL A 49 1.69 -9.11 -3.74
N GLU A 50 2.20 -10.06 -4.53
CA GLU A 50 1.70 -11.44 -4.52
C GLU A 50 1.88 -12.09 -3.14
N GLY A 51 0.83 -12.76 -2.65
CA GLY A 51 0.87 -13.49 -1.38
C GLY A 51 0.83 -12.61 -0.13
N LEU A 52 0.77 -11.28 -0.24
CA LEU A 52 0.72 -10.38 0.90
C LEU A 52 -0.65 -10.48 1.61
N LYS A 53 -0.66 -11.11 2.79
CA LYS A 53 -1.90 -11.39 3.56
C LYS A 53 -2.46 -10.19 4.30
N HIS A 54 -1.59 -9.27 4.72
CA HIS A 54 -1.97 -8.08 5.50
C HIS A 54 -1.57 -6.82 4.74
N ASN A 55 -2.41 -5.80 4.81
CA ASN A 55 -2.09 -4.50 4.23
C ASN A 55 -1.00 -3.83 5.05
N LEU A 56 -0.01 -3.28 4.35
CA LEU A 56 1.09 -2.55 4.96
C LEU A 56 1.00 -1.09 4.52
N LEU A 57 0.84 -0.18 5.47
CA LEU A 57 0.87 1.25 5.23
C LEU A 57 2.15 1.81 5.85
N SER A 58 2.96 2.51 5.06
CA SER A 58 4.09 3.25 5.63
C SER A 58 3.62 4.62 6.07
N ILE A 59 3.83 4.96 7.35
CA ILE A 59 3.57 6.29 7.88
C ILE A 59 4.41 7.34 7.16
N SER A 60 5.68 7.04 6.87
CA SER A 60 6.55 7.98 6.16
C SER A 60 5.97 8.34 4.78
N GLN A 61 5.44 7.36 4.05
CA GLN A 61 4.83 7.59 2.73
C GLN A 61 3.56 8.43 2.80
N LEU A 62 2.80 8.36 3.90
CA LEU A 62 1.66 9.25 4.10
C LEU A 62 2.13 10.69 4.33
N CYS A 63 3.16 10.87 5.16
CA CYS A 63 3.76 12.17 5.42
C CYS A 63 4.39 12.79 4.17
N ASP A 64 5.08 11.99 3.35
CA ASP A 64 5.64 12.43 2.06
C ASP A 64 4.55 12.93 1.09
N LYS A 65 3.31 12.43 1.25
CA LYS A 65 2.12 12.87 0.50
C LYS A 65 1.36 14.02 1.17
N GLY A 66 1.93 14.63 2.22
CA GLY A 66 1.39 15.81 2.90
C GLY A 66 0.34 15.51 3.97
N LEU A 67 0.16 14.24 4.35
CA LEU A 67 -0.78 13.88 5.41
C LEU A 67 -0.13 14.06 6.78
N LYS A 68 -0.83 14.77 7.67
CA LYS A 68 -0.44 14.86 9.08
C LYS A 68 -0.88 13.59 9.80
N VAL A 69 0.09 12.89 10.37
CA VAL A 69 -0.15 11.71 11.22
C VAL A 69 0.11 12.12 12.66
N THR A 70 -0.86 11.86 13.54
CA THR A 70 -0.73 12.06 14.99
C THR A 70 -0.87 10.69 15.65
N PHE A 71 0.04 10.37 16.57
CA PHE A 71 -0.09 9.19 17.43
C PHE A 71 -0.68 9.63 18.75
N GLU A 72 -1.78 9.00 19.13
CA GLU A 72 -2.40 9.17 20.43
C GLU A 72 -2.28 7.83 21.16
N SER A 73 -1.97 7.86 22.45
CA SER A 73 -2.08 6.65 23.26
C SER A 73 -3.55 6.25 23.31
N ASP A 74 -3.84 4.98 23.09
CA ASP A 74 -5.10 4.40 23.54
C ASP A 74 -5.17 4.64 25.05
N ARG A 75 -6.02 5.57 25.49
CA ARG A 75 -6.31 5.72 26.92
C ARG A 75 -6.84 4.40 27.49
#